data_AF-A0A4Q2IWR0-F1
#
_entry.id   AF-A0A4Q2IWR0-F1
#
_cell.length_a   1.000
_cell.length_b   1.000
_cell.length_c   1.000
_cell.angle_alpha   90.00
_cell.angle_beta   90.00
_cell.angle_gamma   90.00
#
_symmetry.space_group_name_H-M   'P 1'
#
loop_
_entity.id
_entity.type
_entity.pdbx_description
1 polymer ?
#
loop_
_entity_poly.entity_id
_entity_poly.type
_entity_poly.pdbx_seq_one_letter_code
_entity_poly.pdbx_strand_id
1 'polypeptide(L)' 'MTKLEEYTSKAEASLAAAEAATSERDRAFHRRAHTIWRKLIRGIGEAEERAAMQPGYGKRPAIKRLTSAKA' A
#
# COMPACT_ATOMS: atom_id res chain seq x y z
N MET A 1 -10.85 -9.39 8.32
CA MET A 1 -9.45 -9.42 7.86
C MET A 1 -9.02 -7.99 7.59
N THR A 2 -7.95 -7.52 8.23
CA THR A 2 -7.43 -6.16 8.03
C THR A 2 -6.60 -6.10 6.75
N LYS A 3 -6.41 -4.89 6.18
CA LYS A 3 -5.51 -4.72 5.01
C LYS A 3 -4.08 -5.17 5.32
N LEU A 4 -3.65 -5.02 6.56
CA LEU A 4 -2.35 -5.48 7.03
C LEU A 4 -2.24 -7.00 6.97
N GLU A 5 -3.25 -7.71 7.47
CA GLU A 5 -3.35 -9.18 7.39
C GLU A 5 -3.37 -9.65 5.94
N GLU A 6 -4.17 -9.03 5.07
CA GLU A 6 -4.22 -9.36 3.64
C GLU A 6 -2.86 -9.22 2.95
N TYR A 7 -2.14 -8.13 3.20
CA TYR A 7 -0.83 -7.92 2.58
C TYR A 7 0.22 -8.87 3.17
N THR A 8 0.10 -9.21 4.45
CA THR A 8 0.98 -10.18 5.11
C THR A 8 0.79 -11.57 4.50
N SER A 9 -0.46 -12.05 4.39
CA SER A 9 -0.76 -13.33 3.75
C SER A 9 -0.30 -13.37 2.28
N LYS A 10 -0.45 -12.27 1.53
CA LYS A 10 0.04 -12.19 0.14
C LYS A 10 1.57 -12.17 0.05
N ALA A 11 2.25 -11.54 1.01
CA ALA A 11 3.71 -11.56 1.09
C ALA A 11 4.20 -13.00 1.34
N GLU A 12 3.64 -13.69 2.33
CA GLU A 12 3.97 -15.07 2.66
C GLU A 12 3.69 -16.03 1.50
N ALA A 13 2.52 -15.92 0.87
CA ALA A 13 2.17 -16.71 -0.31
C ALA A 13 3.14 -16.46 -1.49
N SER A 14 3.58 -15.22 -1.68
CA SER A 14 4.57 -14.89 -2.72
C SER A 14 5.94 -15.47 -2.40
N LEU A 15 6.34 -15.49 -1.12
CA LEU A 15 7.62 -16.09 -0.72
C LEU A 15 7.60 -17.60 -0.90
N ALA A 16 6.55 -18.28 -0.43
CA ALA A 16 6.36 -19.72 -0.63
C ALA A 16 6.32 -20.09 -2.12
N ALA A 17 5.65 -19.29 -2.95
CA ALA A 17 5.63 -19.49 -4.40
C ALA A 17 7.01 -19.29 -5.05
N ALA A 18 7.84 -18.37 -4.54
CA ALA A 18 9.21 -18.19 -5.02
C ALA A 18 10.10 -19.40 -4.70
N GLU A 19 9.91 -20.00 -3.52
CA GLU A 19 10.64 -21.19 -3.07
C GLU A 19 10.20 -22.44 -3.84
N ALA A 20 8.90 -22.57 -4.12
CA ALA A 20 8.34 -23.66 -4.92
C ALA A 20 8.59 -23.50 -6.43
N ALA A 21 8.96 -22.30 -6.90
CA ALA A 21 9.19 -22.04 -8.31
C ALA A 21 10.38 -22.83 -8.87
N THR A 22 10.10 -23.62 -9.92
CA THR A 22 11.09 -24.43 -10.64
C THR A 22 11.80 -23.64 -11.75
N SER A 23 11.27 -22.48 -12.14
CA SER A 23 11.86 -21.59 -13.13
C SER A 23 12.45 -20.34 -12.47
N GLU A 24 13.61 -19.88 -12.95
CA GLU A 24 14.24 -18.66 -12.42
C GLU A 24 13.41 -17.40 -12.72
N ARG A 25 12.66 -17.40 -13.82
CA ARG A 25 11.74 -16.32 -14.18
C ARG A 25 10.62 -16.17 -13.15
N ASP A 26 9.98 -17.28 -12.77
CA ASP A 26 8.87 -17.25 -11.82
C ASP A 26 9.37 -16.95 -10.41
N ARG A 27 10.53 -17.50 -10.03
CA ARG A 27 11.21 -17.16 -8.78
C ARG A 27 11.49 -15.66 -8.69
N ALA A 28 12.01 -15.06 -9.75
CA ALA A 28 12.27 -13.61 -9.80
C ALA A 28 10.97 -12.79 -9.72
N PHE A 29 9.90 -13.21 -10.39
CA PHE A 29 8.59 -12.57 -10.30
C PHE A 29 8.04 -12.59 -8.87
N HIS A 30 8.03 -13.77 -8.23
CA HIS A 30 7.51 -13.95 -6.88
C HIS A 30 8.34 -13.21 -5.81
N ARG A 31 9.67 -13.14 -5.95
CA ARG A 31 10.53 -12.30 -5.09
C ARG A 31 10.23 -10.81 -5.21
N ARG A 32 9.96 -10.32 -6.44
CA ARG A 32 9.54 -8.92 -6.65
C ARG A 32 8.17 -8.67 -6.02
N ALA A 33 7.22 -9.58 -6.21
CA ALA A 33 5.90 -9.51 -5.60
C ALA A 33 5.98 -9.45 -4.06
N HIS A 34 6.75 -10.36 -3.42
CA HIS A 34 7.00 -10.34 -1.99
C HIS A 34 7.56 -8.98 -1.51
N THR A 35 8.53 -8.42 -2.24
CA THR A 35 9.12 -7.11 -1.90
C THR A 35 8.09 -5.98 -1.98
N ILE A 36 7.20 -6.00 -2.95
CA ILE A 36 6.11 -5.01 -3.09
C ILE A 36 5.16 -5.10 -1.90
N TRP A 37 4.73 -6.31 -1.53
CA TRP A 37 3.85 -6.50 -0.36
C TRP A 37 4.50 -6.02 0.93
N ARG A 38 5.79 -6.30 1.15
CA ARG A 38 6.54 -5.78 2.32
C ARG A 38 6.59 -4.25 2.37
N LYS A 39 6.73 -3.58 1.22
CA LYS A 39 6.67 -2.11 1.15
C LYS A 39 5.28 -1.58 1.52
N LEU A 40 4.22 -2.22 1.06
CA LEU A 40 2.84 -1.84 1.39
C LEU A 40 2.53 -2.03 2.88
N ILE A 41 2.98 -3.15 3.48
CA ILE A 41 2.88 -3.41 4.93
C ILE A 41 3.56 -2.28 5.72
N ARG A 42 4.79 -1.93 5.34
CA ARG A 42 5.52 -0.84 6.00
C ARG A 42 4.81 0.50 5.86
N GLY A 43 4.29 0.80 4.67
CA GLY A 43 3.53 2.03 4.42
C GLY A 43 2.24 2.13 5.25
N ILE A 44 1.59 1.01 5.60
CA ILE A 44 0.46 1.01 6.54
C ILE A 44 0.94 1.41 7.93
N GLY A 45 2.01 0.81 8.45
CA GLY A 45 2.56 1.16 9.77
C GLY A 45 2.98 2.64 9.85
N GLU A 46 3.67 3.15 8.82
CA GLU A 46 4.05 4.56 8.73
C GLU A 46 2.82 5.50 8.65
N ALA A 47 1.75 5.08 7.98
CA ALA A 47 0.51 5.86 7.88
C ALA A 47 -0.28 5.86 9.20
N GLU A 48 -0.32 4.73 9.91
CA GLU A 48 -0.92 4.63 11.24
C GLU A 48 -0.16 5.46 12.26
N GLU A 49 1.17 5.43 12.24
CA GLU A 49 2.02 6.26 13.09
C GLU A 49 1.82 7.77 12.79
N ARG A 50 1.75 8.15 11.51
CA ARG A 50 1.39 9.53 11.13
C ARG A 50 -0.01 9.94 11.57
N ALA A 51 -0.99 9.05 11.45
CA ALA A 51 -2.36 9.32 11.88
C ALA A 51 -2.42 9.50 13.40
N ALA A 52 -1.66 8.72 14.15
CA ALA A 52 -1.54 8.86 15.61
C ALA A 52 -0.83 10.16 16.03
N MET A 53 0.14 10.66 15.23
CA MET A 53 0.85 11.92 15.49
C MET A 53 0.10 13.19 15.04
N GLN A 54 -1.00 13.10 14.30
CA GLN A 54 -1.76 14.27 13.85
C GLN A 54 -2.99 14.53 14.74
N PRO A 55 -2.94 15.49 15.69
CA PRO A 55 -4.16 15.99 16.31
C PRO A 55 -4.90 16.86 15.27
N GLY A 56 -5.96 16.30 14.67
CA GLY A 56 -6.99 17.09 13.99
C GLY A 56 -6.60 17.73 12.65
N TYR A 57 -6.29 16.92 11.62
CA TYR A 57 -6.35 17.44 10.24
C TYR A 57 -7.81 17.63 9.82
N GLY A 58 -8.30 18.84 10.08
CA GLY A 58 -9.59 19.36 9.66
C GLY A 58 -9.82 19.16 8.17
N LYS A 59 -11.09 18.85 7.84
CA LYS A 59 -11.63 18.77 6.49
C LYS A 59 -11.12 19.97 5.66
N ARG A 60 -10.34 19.71 4.61
CA ARG A 60 -9.98 20.73 3.63
C ARG A 60 -11.27 21.35 3.08
N PRO A 61 -11.52 22.66 3.23
CA PRO A 61 -12.69 23.28 2.63
C PRO A 61 -12.57 23.17 1.11
N ALA A 62 -13.63 22.67 0.48
CA ALA A 62 -13.73 22.59 -0.97
C ALA A 62 -13.58 24.01 -1.54
N ILE A 63 -12.47 24.26 -2.23
CA ILE A 63 -12.28 25.49 -3.00
C ILE A 63 -13.33 25.46 -4.11
N LYS A 64 -14.45 26.18 -3.90
CA LYS A 64 -15.39 26.51 -4.97
C LYS A 64 -14.59 27.32 -5.99
N ARG A 65 -14.22 26.71 -7.11
CA ARG A 65 -13.67 27.44 -8.26
C ARG A 65 -14.75 28.45 -8.68
N LEU A 66 -14.49 29.74 -8.45
CA LEU A 66 -15.23 30.83 -9.07
C LEU A 66 -15.09 30.65 -10.59
N THR A 67 -16.15 30.19 -11.23
CA THR A 67 -16.30 30.31 -12.68
C THR A 67 -16.53 31.78 -12.99
N SER A 68 -15.45 32.47 -13.30
CA SER A 68 -15.47 33.68 -14.12
C SER A 68 -15.76 33.23 -15.55
N ALA A 69 -17.02 33.38 -15.99
CA ALA A 69 -17.38 33.30 -17.39
C ALA A 69 -18.48 34.32 -17.67
N LYS A 70 -17.99 35.53 -17.95
CA LYS A 70 -18.57 36.60 -18.75
C LYS A 70 -19.68 36.13 -19.72
N ALA A 71 -20.85 36.75 -19.62
CA ALA A 71 -21.81 36.96 -20.70
C ALA A 71 -22.41 38.35 -20.52
#